data_AF-A0A1J1GP16-F1
#
_entry.id   AF-A0A1J1GP16-F1
#
_cell.length_a   1.000
_cell.length_b   1.000
_cell.length_c   1.000
_cell.angle_alpha   90.00
_cell.angle_beta   90.00
_cell.angle_gamma   90.00
#
_symmetry.space_group_name_H-M   'P 1'
#
loop_
_entity.id
_entity.type
_entity.pdbx_description
1 polymer ?
#
loop_
_entity_poly.entity_id
_entity_poly.type
_entity_poly.pdbx_seq_one_letter_code
_entity_poly.pdbx_strand_id
1 'polypeptide(L)'
;MALLYNAGCNDSEEDFTNCKVNTCLIQGSKFHTLHCVPSFKEVDVVYPSGDISNGILKNIFKYESSYLSKVQKSKITILSNNKDDGILFLYDFYLPIKHHAGALPTTYHFQTLLCRIKTVNQKITLCGTLDPYYIGRTLSFHSFDISNKKSEKIKIGLNSIQNPKHFDLRHKYKDFYISRDKCHYVTMGSSSEQICRYSICTRDDNNHLSCIDAKFNGKLIHLQDHSPYSKEDTDYVYLPNSCVKDNFIDNCTPYFCKIKSSDDLYQCEGIEMSVIKKIKPHSEELMRSEKQVATPYKEYSLSSTYLAASFLPFLVLFFFVGCYLYTIFKRNRRRKIISKSKGP
;
A
#
# COMPACT_ATOMS: atom_id res chain seq x y z
N MET A 1 11.53 -3.76 -3.46
CA MET A 1 10.78 -2.94 -2.48
C MET A 1 11.29 -3.23 -1.08
N ALA A 2 11.04 -2.36 -0.11
CA ALA A 2 11.43 -2.58 1.27
C ALA A 2 10.37 -2.03 2.23
N LEU A 3 10.23 -2.66 3.39
CA LEU A 3 9.45 -2.11 4.50
C LEU A 3 10.41 -1.40 5.46
N LEU A 4 10.09 -0.17 5.85
CA LEU A 4 10.73 0.49 6.98
C LEU A 4 9.83 0.35 8.20
N TYR A 5 10.38 -0.16 9.30
CA TYR A 5 9.71 -0.26 10.59
C TYR A 5 10.29 0.76 11.55
N ASN A 6 9.44 1.67 12.04
CA ASN A 6 9.77 2.63 13.07
C ASN A 6 9.46 2.03 14.45
N ALA A 7 10.50 1.68 15.20
CA ALA A 7 10.40 1.16 16.56
C ALA A 7 10.15 2.26 17.61
N GLY A 8 10.20 3.53 17.21
CA GLY A 8 10.00 4.70 18.06
C GLY A 8 11.05 5.79 17.84
N CYS A 9 10.67 7.02 18.13
CA CYS A 9 11.52 8.20 18.04
C CYS A 9 11.93 8.65 19.45
N ASN A 10 13.18 9.03 19.66
CA ASN A 10 13.62 9.65 20.91
C ASN A 10 13.32 11.16 20.85
N ASP A 11 12.80 11.74 21.94
CA ASP A 11 12.67 13.15 22.38
C ASP A 11 12.41 14.32 21.39
N SER A 12 12.35 14.11 20.08
CA SER A 12 11.93 15.10 19.09
C SER A 12 10.80 14.54 18.25
N GLU A 13 9.56 14.94 18.56
CA GLU A 13 8.37 14.59 17.76
C GLU A 13 8.40 15.16 16.33
N GLU A 14 9.40 16.01 16.01
CA GLU A 14 9.45 16.77 14.77
C GLU A 14 10.34 16.15 13.67
N ASP A 15 11.37 15.35 14.01
CA ASP A 15 12.32 14.82 13.02
C ASP A 15 12.34 13.28 13.00
N PHE A 16 11.81 12.71 11.91
CA PHE A 16 11.75 11.26 11.73
C PHE A 16 13.11 10.60 11.50
N THR A 17 14.14 11.36 11.13
CA THR A 17 15.47 10.81 10.84
C THR A 17 16.19 10.35 12.11
N ASN A 18 15.77 10.85 13.28
CA ASN A 18 16.25 10.44 14.60
C ASN A 18 15.52 9.20 15.17
N CYS A 19 14.56 8.65 14.44
CA CYS A 19 13.82 7.48 14.89
C CYS A 19 14.61 6.18 14.75
N LYS A 20 14.32 5.21 15.60
CA LYS A 20 14.87 3.85 15.52
C LYS A 20 14.19 3.08 14.40
N VAL A 21 14.69 3.27 13.18
CA VAL A 21 14.14 2.63 11.97
C VAL A 21 14.97 1.42 11.54
N ASN A 22 14.27 0.31 11.29
CA ASN A 22 14.81 -0.91 10.70
C ASN A 22 14.31 -1.06 9.25
N THR A 23 15.19 -1.37 8.31
CA THR A 23 14.84 -1.67 6.92
C THR A 23 14.74 -3.17 6.73
N CYS A 24 13.61 -3.61 6.19
CA CYS A 24 13.32 -5.01 5.91
C CYS A 24 13.20 -5.17 4.39
N LEU A 25 14.20 -5.81 3.78
CA LEU A 25 14.19 -6.06 2.34
C LEU A 25 13.17 -7.14 2.02
N ILE A 26 12.16 -6.80 1.22
CA ILE A 26 11.16 -7.77 0.78
C ILE A 26 11.66 -8.39 -0.52
N GLN A 27 12.54 -9.38 -0.36
CA GLN A 27 13.16 -10.15 -1.43
C GLN A 27 13.16 -11.64 -1.10
N GLY A 28 13.32 -12.49 -2.11
CA GLY A 28 13.46 -13.93 -1.89
C GLY A 28 12.16 -14.75 -1.86
N SER A 29 12.34 -16.06 -1.62
CA SER A 29 11.29 -17.08 -1.78
C SER A 29 10.23 -17.03 -0.68
N LYS A 30 9.21 -17.88 -0.79
CA LYS A 30 8.14 -18.00 0.21
C LYS A 30 8.61 -18.74 1.48
N PHE A 31 9.80 -19.31 1.48
CA PHE A 31 10.26 -20.22 2.54
C PHE A 31 11.08 -19.52 3.62
N HIS A 32 11.79 -18.45 3.27
CA HIS A 32 12.64 -17.72 4.20
C HIS A 32 11.85 -16.66 4.97
N THR A 33 12.16 -16.56 6.26
CA THR A 33 11.72 -15.44 7.09
C THR A 33 12.54 -14.21 6.71
N LEU A 34 11.89 -13.06 6.54
CA LEU A 34 12.59 -11.82 6.23
C LEU A 34 13.09 -11.18 7.53
N HIS A 35 14.35 -10.75 7.53
CA HIS A 35 14.97 -10.07 8.65
C HIS A 35 15.22 -8.60 8.32
N CYS A 36 15.01 -7.74 9.30
CA CYS A 36 15.28 -6.31 9.18
C CYS A 36 16.68 -5.96 9.69
N VAL A 37 17.25 -4.90 9.14
CA VAL A 37 18.55 -4.37 9.57
C VAL A 37 18.42 -2.93 10.07
N PRO A 38 19.11 -2.55 11.16
CA PRO A 38 19.11 -1.17 11.64
C PRO A 38 19.58 -0.20 10.56
N SER A 39 18.84 0.88 10.33
CA SER A 39 18.96 1.67 9.10
C SER A 39 19.27 3.16 9.31
N PHE A 40 18.76 3.76 10.39
CA PHE A 40 18.91 5.21 10.66
C PHE A 40 19.96 5.54 11.74
N LYS A 41 20.77 4.56 12.17
CA LYS A 41 21.80 4.81 13.20
C LYS A 41 22.91 5.77 12.74
N GLU A 42 23.23 5.75 11.45
CA GLU A 42 24.27 6.58 10.85
C GLU A 42 23.84 6.96 9.42
N VAL A 43 22.95 7.95 9.31
CA VAL A 43 22.41 8.44 8.02
C VAL A 43 22.77 9.89 7.77
N ASP A 44 23.22 10.19 6.56
CA ASP A 44 23.40 11.57 6.12
C ASP A 44 22.06 12.11 5.61
N VAL A 45 21.59 13.21 6.19
CA VAL A 45 20.34 13.87 5.78
C VAL A 45 20.66 15.04 4.86
N VAL A 46 20.04 15.06 3.68
CA VAL A 46 20.22 16.10 2.69
C VAL A 46 18.88 16.70 2.28
N TYR A 47 18.85 18.01 2.19
CA TYR A 47 17.75 18.77 1.64
C TYR A 47 18.11 19.20 0.21
N PRO A 48 17.21 19.03 -0.75
CA PRO A 48 17.44 19.47 -2.12
C PRO A 48 17.63 20.98 -2.17
N SER A 49 18.55 21.43 -3.01
CA SER A 49 18.96 22.84 -3.14
C SER A 49 18.02 23.71 -4.00
N GLY A 50 16.90 23.16 -4.50
CA GLY A 50 15.96 23.84 -5.40
C GLY A 50 14.50 23.63 -5.03
N ASP A 51 13.62 24.46 -5.58
CA ASP A 51 12.18 24.43 -5.33
C ASP A 51 11.51 23.25 -6.07
N ILE A 52 11.43 22.08 -5.42
CA ILE A 52 10.84 20.85 -5.98
C ILE A 52 9.30 20.81 -5.77
N SER A 53 8.74 21.80 -5.06
CA SER A 53 7.40 21.74 -4.45
C SER A 53 6.26 21.41 -5.44
N ASN A 54 6.24 22.03 -6.61
CA ASN A 54 5.11 21.92 -7.55
C ASN A 54 4.97 20.53 -8.21
N GLY A 55 6.08 19.82 -8.44
CA GLY A 55 6.05 18.47 -9.00
C GLY A 55 5.65 17.44 -7.95
N ILE A 56 6.16 17.59 -6.72
CA ILE A 56 5.95 16.63 -5.63
C ILE A 56 4.48 16.52 -5.26
N LEU A 57 3.75 17.64 -5.22
CA LEU A 57 2.31 17.66 -4.98
C LEU A 57 1.49 16.85 -6.01
N LYS A 58 2.08 16.48 -7.16
CA LYS A 58 1.49 15.64 -8.21
C LYS A 58 2.12 14.24 -8.28
N ASN A 59 2.90 13.86 -7.26
CA ASN A 59 3.77 12.67 -7.24
C ASN A 59 4.70 12.59 -8.46
N ILE A 60 5.36 13.70 -8.78
CA ILE A 60 6.33 13.81 -9.87
C ILE A 60 7.62 14.41 -9.32
N PHE A 61 8.77 13.80 -9.60
CA PHE A 61 10.06 14.33 -9.19
C PHE A 61 11.15 13.97 -10.20
N LYS A 62 12.21 14.76 -10.26
CA LYS A 62 13.40 14.42 -11.04
C LYS A 62 14.29 13.52 -10.20
N TYR A 63 14.59 12.32 -10.70
CA TYR A 63 15.45 11.40 -9.97
C TYR A 63 16.92 11.70 -10.28
N GLU A 64 17.56 12.39 -9.35
CA GLU A 64 19.00 12.63 -9.38
C GLU A 64 19.66 11.66 -8.40
N SER A 65 20.60 10.84 -8.88
CA SER A 65 21.30 9.89 -8.02
C SER A 65 22.36 10.63 -7.20
N SER A 66 22.37 10.37 -5.89
CA SER A 66 23.45 10.79 -5.00
C SER A 66 24.52 9.74 -4.73
N TYR A 67 24.27 8.47 -5.05
CA TYR A 67 25.17 7.35 -4.69
C TYR A 67 26.44 7.27 -5.55
N LEU A 68 26.54 8.07 -6.62
CA LEU A 68 27.76 8.18 -7.44
C LEU A 68 28.91 8.90 -6.71
N SER A 69 28.65 9.51 -5.57
CA SER A 69 29.68 10.06 -4.69
C SER A 69 30.23 8.97 -3.75
N LYS A 70 31.50 9.08 -3.30
CA LYS A 70 32.15 8.14 -2.38
C LYS A 70 31.54 8.22 -0.97
N VAL A 71 30.25 7.91 -0.82
CA VAL A 71 29.55 7.93 0.46
C VAL A 71 29.78 6.58 1.16
N GLN A 72 30.17 6.64 2.43
CA GLN A 72 30.43 5.47 3.29
C GLN A 72 29.24 5.12 4.18
N LYS A 73 28.11 5.83 4.02
CA LYS A 73 26.94 5.76 4.91
C LYS A 73 25.65 5.81 4.10
N SER A 74 24.56 5.32 4.69
CA SER A 74 23.25 5.47 4.07
C SER A 74 22.85 6.95 4.05
N LYS A 75 22.07 7.36 3.05
CA LYS A 75 21.69 8.76 2.87
C LYS A 75 20.18 8.90 2.72
N ILE A 76 19.61 9.90 3.38
CA ILE A 76 18.21 10.29 3.26
C ILE A 76 18.16 11.65 2.55
N THR A 77 17.45 11.73 1.43
CA THR A 77 17.17 13.00 0.75
C THR A 77 15.70 13.36 0.90
N ILE A 78 15.40 14.43 1.62
CA ILE A 78 14.02 14.86 1.90
C ILE A 78 13.46 15.58 0.68
N LEU A 79 12.50 14.97 -0.03
CA LEU A 79 11.88 15.57 -1.22
C LEU A 79 10.74 16.52 -0.87
N SER A 80 10.02 16.23 0.22
CA SER A 80 8.97 17.08 0.79
C SER A 80 8.83 16.76 2.27
N ASN A 81 8.59 17.79 3.08
CA ASN A 81 8.26 17.69 4.49
C ASN A 81 7.07 18.61 4.76
N ASN A 82 5.85 18.08 4.57
CA ASN A 82 4.61 18.80 4.78
C ASN A 82 3.79 18.09 5.85
N LYS A 83 3.27 18.85 6.82
CA LYS A 83 2.42 18.30 7.90
C LYS A 83 1.11 17.70 7.36
N ASP A 84 0.59 18.20 6.23
CA ASP A 84 -0.68 17.76 5.65
C ASP A 84 -0.51 16.59 4.66
N ASP A 85 0.55 16.59 3.85
CA ASP A 85 0.81 15.59 2.80
C ASP A 85 1.80 14.49 3.24
N GLY A 86 2.40 14.64 4.42
CA GLY A 86 3.43 13.77 4.96
C GLY A 86 4.83 14.10 4.43
N ILE A 87 5.77 13.22 4.76
CA ILE A 87 7.19 13.35 4.42
C ILE A 87 7.51 12.35 3.31
N LEU A 88 7.98 12.86 2.17
CA LEU A 88 8.45 12.07 1.04
C LEU A 88 9.97 12.17 0.97
N PHE A 89 10.65 11.04 0.87
CA PHE A 89 12.11 11.02 0.85
C PHE A 89 12.67 9.87 0.01
N LEU A 90 13.89 10.11 -0.49
CA LEU A 90 14.74 9.06 -1.05
C LEU A 90 15.62 8.51 0.07
N TYR A 91 15.78 7.20 0.09
CA TYR A 91 16.70 6.50 0.98
C TYR A 91 17.69 5.68 0.16
N ASP A 92 18.91 6.18 0.03
CA ASP A 92 20.04 5.46 -0.52
C ASP A 92 20.55 4.50 0.55
N PHE A 93 20.17 3.24 0.43
CA PHE A 93 20.44 2.22 1.43
C PHE A 93 21.77 1.54 1.16
N TYR A 94 22.71 1.66 2.10
CA TYR A 94 24.02 1.01 2.06
C TYR A 94 24.09 -0.10 3.09
N LEU A 95 24.47 -1.31 2.64
CA LEU A 95 24.66 -2.45 3.53
C LEU A 95 26.11 -2.51 4.03
N PRO A 96 26.33 -2.63 5.35
CA PRO A 96 27.66 -2.87 5.89
C PRO A 96 28.09 -4.32 5.63
N ILE A 97 29.21 -4.52 4.94
CA ILE A 97 29.81 -5.84 4.76
C ILE A 97 30.72 -6.12 5.96
N LYS A 98 30.37 -7.10 6.79
CA LYS A 98 31.24 -7.58 7.87
C LYS A 98 32.22 -8.63 7.30
N HIS A 99 33.48 -8.27 7.12
CA HIS A 99 34.53 -9.23 6.79
C HIS A 99 35.04 -9.94 8.05
N HIS A 100 35.24 -11.26 7.99
CA HIS A 100 35.74 -12.09 9.09
C HIS A 100 37.23 -11.84 9.45
N ALA A 101 37.95 -10.97 8.73
CA ALA A 101 39.41 -10.86 8.80
C ALA A 101 39.95 -9.46 9.22
N GLY A 102 39.20 -8.70 10.00
CA GLY A 102 39.63 -7.37 10.46
C GLY A 102 39.11 -6.23 9.57
N ALA A 103 38.94 -5.07 10.18
CA ALA A 103 38.03 -4.01 9.76
C ALA A 103 38.48 -3.26 8.49
N LEU A 104 37.89 -3.62 7.36
CA LEU A 104 37.52 -2.67 6.31
C LEU A 104 35.99 -2.73 6.19
N PRO A 105 35.23 -1.78 6.79
CA PRO A 105 33.81 -1.70 6.55
C PRO A 105 33.61 -1.16 5.14
N THR A 106 33.61 -2.05 4.15
CA THR A 106 33.16 -1.70 2.81
C THR A 106 31.63 -1.63 2.86
N THR A 107 31.08 -0.47 2.56
CA THR A 107 29.64 -0.26 2.42
C THR A 107 29.32 -0.22 0.94
N TYR A 108 28.52 -1.18 0.47
CA TYR A 108 28.05 -1.19 -0.91
C TYR A 108 26.65 -0.58 -0.96
N HIS A 109 26.42 0.34 -1.92
CA HIS A 109 25.08 0.85 -2.22
C HIS A 109 24.23 -0.33 -2.66
N PHE A 110 23.23 -0.70 -1.86
CA PHE A 110 22.39 -1.84 -2.17
C PHE A 110 21.26 -1.44 -3.12
N GLN A 111 20.52 -0.38 -2.77
CA GLN A 111 19.43 0.14 -3.59
C GLN A 111 19.02 1.55 -3.14
N THR A 112 18.38 2.30 -4.03
CA THR A 112 17.68 3.54 -3.69
C THR A 112 16.19 3.27 -3.56
N LEU A 113 15.60 3.74 -2.46
CA LEU A 113 14.19 3.56 -2.11
C LEU A 113 13.47 4.91 -2.14
N LEU A 114 12.27 4.95 -2.72
CA LEU A 114 11.34 6.06 -2.56
C LEU A 114 10.32 5.70 -1.50
N CYS A 115 10.28 6.50 -0.43
CA CYS A 115 9.48 6.27 0.76
C CYS A 115 8.59 7.47 1.05
N ARG A 116 7.43 7.21 1.65
CA ARG A 116 6.57 8.23 2.25
C ARG A 116 6.16 7.80 3.64
N ILE A 117 6.09 8.74 4.57
CA ILE A 117 5.47 8.57 5.88
C ILE A 117 4.44 9.67 6.08
N LYS A 118 3.26 9.32 6.59
CA LYS A 118 2.20 10.30 6.84
C LYS A 118 2.52 11.14 8.08
N THR A 119 3.01 10.49 9.13
CA THR A 119 3.41 11.12 10.39
C THR A 119 4.72 10.53 10.89
N VAL A 120 5.46 11.28 11.71
CA VAL A 120 6.72 10.83 12.31
C VAL A 120 6.54 9.53 13.09
N ASN A 121 5.41 9.36 13.77
CA ASN A 121 5.09 8.21 14.61
C ASN A 121 4.53 7.00 13.84
N GLN A 122 4.45 7.07 12.51
CA GLN A 122 3.94 5.96 11.71
C GLN A 122 4.86 4.73 11.86
N LYS A 123 4.29 3.61 12.33
CA LYS A 123 5.05 2.38 12.62
C LYS A 123 5.65 1.74 11.37
N ILE A 124 4.97 1.75 10.22
CA ILE A 124 5.47 1.11 9.00
C ILE A 124 5.27 1.94 7.73
N THR A 125 6.21 1.85 6.80
CA THR A 125 6.05 2.32 5.42
C THR A 125 6.61 1.30 4.44
N LEU A 126 5.93 1.14 3.31
CA LEU A 126 6.35 0.27 2.21
C LEU A 126 6.90 1.12 1.07
N CYS A 127 8.22 1.08 0.91
CA CYS A 127 8.95 1.87 -0.07
C CYS A 127 9.09 1.15 -1.41
N GLY A 128 8.97 1.91 -2.49
CA GLY A 128 9.26 1.44 -3.84
C GLY A 128 10.76 1.49 -4.14
N THR A 129 11.28 0.50 -4.85
CA THR A 129 12.67 0.53 -5.32
C THR A 129 12.77 1.37 -6.59
N LEU A 130 13.79 2.20 -6.68
CA LEU A 130 14.10 2.98 -7.87
C LEU A 130 15.08 2.21 -8.77
N ASP A 131 14.76 2.17 -10.06
CA ASP A 131 15.63 1.59 -11.07
C ASP A 131 16.81 2.55 -11.36
N PRO A 132 18.07 2.10 -11.26
CA PRO A 132 19.23 2.90 -11.66
C PRO A 132 19.17 3.44 -13.10
N TYR A 133 18.49 2.76 -14.03
CA TYR A 133 18.32 3.25 -15.42
C TYR A 133 17.47 4.52 -15.52
N TYR A 134 16.78 4.90 -14.43
CA TYR A 134 15.94 6.08 -14.37
C TYR A 134 16.66 7.35 -13.90
N ILE A 135 17.96 7.25 -13.59
CA ILE A 135 18.76 8.41 -13.19
C ILE A 135 18.72 9.51 -14.27
N GLY A 136 18.54 10.75 -13.82
CA GLY A 136 18.40 11.94 -14.65
C GLY A 136 17.00 12.14 -15.25
N ARG A 137 16.08 11.17 -15.12
CA ARG A 137 14.73 11.24 -15.66
C ARG A 137 13.75 11.81 -14.64
N THR A 138 12.71 12.47 -15.14
CA THR A 138 11.52 12.80 -14.34
C THR A 138 10.69 11.55 -14.16
N LEU A 139 10.40 11.19 -12.92
CA LEU A 139 9.62 10.02 -12.53
C LEU A 139 8.28 10.42 -11.96
N SER A 140 7.37 9.47 -11.99
CA SER A 140 6.10 9.61 -11.32
C SER A 140 5.70 8.32 -10.64
N PHE A 141 4.93 8.43 -9.57
CA PHE A 141 4.62 7.31 -8.68
C PHE A 141 3.22 7.44 -8.08
N HIS A 142 2.70 6.34 -7.54
CA HIS A 142 1.46 6.34 -6.77
C HIS A 142 1.80 6.22 -5.30
N SER A 143 1.08 6.97 -4.47
CA SER A 143 1.16 6.90 -3.01
C SER A 143 -0.17 6.48 -2.42
N PHE A 144 -0.15 5.65 -1.39
CA PHE A 144 -1.34 5.17 -0.71
C PHE A 144 -1.15 5.31 0.79
N ASP A 145 -2.18 5.78 1.49
CA ASP A 145 -2.28 5.71 2.94
C ASP A 145 -3.35 4.71 3.33
N ILE A 146 -2.99 3.73 4.13
CA ILE A 146 -3.87 2.67 4.59
C ILE A 146 -4.13 2.89 6.07
N SER A 147 -5.41 3.01 6.43
CA SER A 147 -5.83 3.21 7.80
C SER A 147 -7.04 2.35 8.15
N ASN A 148 -7.23 2.11 9.44
CA ASN A 148 -8.38 1.37 9.93
C ASN A 148 -9.63 2.26 9.95
N LYS A 149 -10.72 1.76 9.37
CA LYS A 149 -12.04 2.37 9.42
C LYS A 149 -12.61 2.20 10.84
N LYS A 150 -12.29 3.14 11.73
CA LYS A 150 -13.01 3.28 13.00
C LYS A 150 -14.47 3.62 12.69
N SER A 151 -15.41 3.11 13.49
CA SER A 151 -16.86 3.18 13.30
C SER A 151 -17.45 4.59 13.49
N GLU A 152 -16.77 5.64 13.02
CA GLU A 152 -17.32 6.98 12.97
C GLU A 152 -18.10 7.15 11.68
N LYS A 153 -19.24 7.87 11.79
CA LYS A 153 -20.13 8.18 10.67
C LYS A 153 -19.31 8.67 9.49
N ILE A 154 -19.48 7.95 8.39
CA ILE A 154 -18.95 8.25 7.08
C ILE A 154 -19.22 9.73 6.77
N LYS A 155 -18.21 10.59 6.93
CA LYS A 155 -18.13 11.80 6.11
C LYS A 155 -17.69 11.32 4.74
N ILE A 156 -18.64 11.00 3.86
CA ILE A 156 -18.40 11.11 2.40
C ILE A 156 -18.23 12.61 2.17
N GLY A 157 -17.03 13.10 2.47
CA GLY A 157 -16.55 14.39 2.02
C GLY A 157 -15.65 14.09 0.84
N LEU A 158 -16.04 14.58 -0.34
CA LEU A 158 -15.17 14.77 -1.50
C LEU A 158 -14.08 15.82 -1.17
N ASN A 159 -13.35 15.62 -0.07
CA ASN A 159 -12.38 16.58 0.40
C ASN A 159 -11.01 16.21 -0.16
N SER A 160 -10.61 17.06 -1.10
CA SER A 160 -9.30 17.23 -1.75
C SER A 160 -8.81 16.10 -2.67
N ILE A 161 -9.37 16.00 -3.87
CA ILE A 161 -8.61 15.49 -5.02
C ILE A 161 -7.63 16.60 -5.45
N GLN A 162 -6.59 16.85 -4.66
CA GLN A 162 -5.50 17.75 -5.07
C GLN A 162 -4.44 17.00 -5.89
N ASN A 163 -4.29 15.68 -5.64
CA ASN A 163 -3.35 14.80 -6.34
C ASN A 163 -4.03 13.50 -6.79
N PRO A 164 -4.20 13.26 -8.11
CA PRO A 164 -4.86 12.06 -8.62
C PRO A 164 -4.05 10.76 -8.45
N LYS A 165 -2.81 10.85 -7.95
CA LYS A 165 -1.92 9.69 -7.71
C LYS A 165 -1.76 9.35 -6.24
N HIS A 166 -2.41 10.09 -5.36
CA HIS A 166 -2.48 9.80 -3.95
C HIS A 166 -3.87 9.23 -3.59
N PHE A 167 -3.89 8.17 -2.80
CA PHE A 167 -5.12 7.49 -2.40
C PHE A 167 -5.13 7.22 -0.89
N ASP A 168 -6.14 7.75 -0.18
CA ASP A 168 -6.43 7.36 1.20
C ASP A 168 -7.40 6.17 1.20
N LEU A 169 -6.92 5.01 1.65
CA LEU A 169 -7.67 3.77 1.74
C LEU A 169 -8.03 3.47 3.19
N ARG A 170 -9.33 3.34 3.47
CA ARG A 170 -9.86 3.09 4.82
C ARG A 170 -10.59 1.76 4.87
N HIS A 171 -9.97 0.74 5.44
CA HIS A 171 -10.51 -0.62 5.48
C HIS A 171 -11.00 -0.99 6.88
N LYS A 172 -12.03 -1.82 7.00
CA LYS A 172 -12.40 -2.45 8.27
C LYS A 172 -11.40 -3.59 8.52
N TYR A 173 -10.53 -3.42 9.50
CA TYR A 173 -9.57 -4.48 9.85
C TYR A 173 -10.31 -5.62 10.53
N LYS A 174 -9.90 -6.85 10.23
CA LYS A 174 -10.48 -8.05 10.85
C LYS A 174 -9.74 -8.37 12.15
N ASP A 175 -10.41 -9.10 13.03
CA ASP A 175 -9.73 -9.76 14.14
C ASP A 175 -8.77 -10.80 13.57
N PHE A 176 -7.49 -10.52 13.74
CA PHE A 176 -6.40 -11.25 13.13
C PHE A 176 -5.54 -11.86 14.23
N TYR A 177 -5.22 -13.13 14.07
CA TYR A 177 -4.42 -13.89 15.02
C TYR A 177 -3.27 -14.60 14.32
N ILE A 178 -2.18 -14.82 15.04
CA ILE A 178 -1.03 -15.59 14.57
C ILE A 178 -0.73 -16.73 15.54
N SER A 179 -0.36 -17.88 14.99
CA SER A 179 0.21 -19.01 15.73
C SER A 179 1.56 -19.39 15.14
N ARG A 180 2.46 -19.85 16.00
CA ARG A 180 3.70 -20.52 15.59
C ARG A 180 3.47 -22.02 15.71
N ASP A 181 3.55 -22.71 14.58
CA ASP A 181 3.42 -24.16 14.54
C ASP A 181 4.81 -24.82 14.71
N LYS A 182 4.96 -26.06 14.24
CA LYS A 182 6.22 -26.80 14.29
C LYS A 182 7.32 -26.15 13.43
N CYS A 183 8.55 -26.26 13.91
CA CYS A 183 9.74 -25.84 13.21
C CYS A 183 10.54 -27.06 12.72
N HIS A 184 11.00 -27.00 11.47
CA HIS A 184 11.76 -28.07 10.83
C HIS A 184 13.14 -27.56 10.44
N TYR A 185 14.17 -28.38 10.62
CA TYR A 185 15.48 -28.09 10.05
C TYR A 185 15.49 -28.49 8.57
N VAL A 186 15.83 -27.54 7.71
CA VAL A 186 15.96 -27.76 6.26
C VAL A 186 17.40 -27.48 5.87
N THR A 187 17.98 -28.41 5.13
CA THR A 187 19.34 -28.29 4.59
C THR A 187 19.25 -28.00 3.10
N MET A 188 19.85 -26.89 2.66
CA MET A 188 19.98 -26.53 1.24
C MET A 188 21.47 -26.33 0.92
N GLY A 189 22.05 -27.30 0.22
CA GLY A 189 23.48 -27.30 -0.08
C GLY A 189 24.32 -27.33 1.20
N SER A 190 25.20 -26.33 1.36
CA SER A 190 26.05 -26.17 2.55
C SER A 190 25.40 -25.35 3.68
N SER A 191 24.16 -24.90 3.51
CA SER A 191 23.43 -24.11 4.51
C SER A 191 22.35 -24.95 5.18
N SER A 192 22.16 -24.76 6.49
CA SER A 192 21.05 -25.32 7.24
C SER A 192 20.30 -24.20 7.96
N GLU A 193 18.98 -24.22 7.88
CA GLU A 193 18.11 -23.22 8.50
C GLU A 193 16.93 -23.93 9.18
N GLN A 194 16.57 -23.49 10.39
CA GLN A 194 15.33 -23.92 11.01
C GLN A 194 14.17 -23.06 10.47
N ILE A 195 13.26 -23.70 9.74
CA ILE A 195 12.08 -23.08 9.17
C ILE A 195 10.87 -23.40 10.04
N CYS A 196 10.32 -22.39 10.70
CA CYS A 196 9.03 -22.48 11.39
C CYS A 196 7.87 -22.19 10.44
N ARG A 197 6.81 -22.97 10.61
CA ARG A 197 5.51 -22.69 10.02
C ARG A 197 4.74 -21.73 10.92
N TYR A 198 4.06 -20.77 10.31
CA TYR A 198 3.21 -19.81 11.00
C TYR A 198 1.84 -19.85 10.35
N SER A 199 0.79 -19.94 11.15
CA SER A 199 -0.58 -19.86 10.67
C SER A 199 -1.17 -18.51 11.07
N ILE A 200 -1.92 -17.91 10.14
CA ILE A 200 -2.68 -16.69 10.39
C ILE A 200 -4.16 -17.04 10.37
N CYS A 201 -4.87 -16.59 11.38
CA CYS A 201 -6.28 -16.90 11.57
C CYS A 201 -7.09 -15.61 11.58
N THR A 202 -8.16 -15.57 10.80
CA THR A 202 -9.13 -14.47 10.86
C THR A 202 -10.44 -14.98 11.42
N ARG A 203 -11.04 -14.19 12.30
CA ARG A 203 -12.39 -14.43 12.82
C ARG A 203 -13.42 -13.71 11.96
N ASP A 204 -14.47 -14.40 11.57
CA ASP A 204 -15.61 -13.81 10.87
C ASP A 204 -16.66 -13.24 11.83
N ASP A 205 -17.68 -12.58 11.27
CA ASP A 205 -18.76 -11.97 12.08
C ASP A 205 -19.59 -13.02 12.86
N ASN A 206 -19.49 -14.30 12.51
CA ASN A 206 -20.14 -15.44 13.20
C ASN A 206 -19.21 -16.13 14.21
N ASN A 207 -18.06 -15.52 14.54
CA ASN A 207 -17.07 -16.04 15.47
C ASN A 207 -16.37 -17.35 15.00
N HIS A 208 -16.47 -17.71 13.72
CA HIS A 208 -15.71 -18.82 13.16
C HIS A 208 -14.27 -18.38 12.85
N LEU A 209 -13.32 -19.22 13.26
CA LEU A 209 -11.90 -18.99 13.03
C LEU A 209 -11.43 -19.76 11.79
N SER A 210 -10.94 -19.04 10.79
CA SER A 210 -10.35 -19.63 9.58
C SER A 210 -8.87 -19.34 9.53
N CYS A 211 -8.04 -20.39 9.45
CA CYS A 211 -6.59 -20.29 9.47
C CYS A 211 -5.96 -20.70 8.13
N ILE A 212 -4.98 -19.93 7.69
CA ILE A 212 -4.17 -20.21 6.49
C ILE A 212 -2.69 -20.03 6.80
N ASP A 213 -1.82 -20.62 5.98
CA ASP A 213 -0.38 -20.44 6.18
C ASP A 213 0.05 -19.00 5.88
N ALA A 214 0.77 -18.37 6.81
CA ALA A 214 1.20 -16.99 6.71
C ALA A 214 2.15 -16.77 5.53
N LYS A 215 3.16 -17.63 5.36
CA LYS A 215 4.25 -17.45 4.40
C LYS A 215 3.81 -17.70 2.95
N PHE A 216 2.78 -18.54 2.74
CA PHE A 216 2.20 -18.74 1.41
C PHE A 216 1.22 -17.62 1.00
N ASN A 217 0.58 -16.97 1.98
CA ASN A 217 -0.46 -15.97 1.74
C ASN A 217 0.00 -14.51 1.92
N GLY A 218 1.24 -14.31 2.34
CA GLY A 218 1.84 -12.98 2.52
C GLY A 218 3.34 -13.05 2.80
N LYS A 219 3.83 -12.02 3.47
CA LYS A 219 5.20 -11.91 3.97
C LYS A 219 5.16 -11.71 5.47
N LEU A 220 5.82 -12.61 6.20
CA LEU A 220 6.05 -12.49 7.63
C LEU A 220 7.47 -11.94 7.82
N ILE A 221 7.56 -10.75 8.42
CA ILE A 221 8.80 -10.00 8.58
C ILE A 221 9.15 -9.97 10.06
N HIS A 222 10.32 -10.49 10.40
CA HIS A 222 10.87 -10.48 11.76
C HIS A 222 11.59 -9.16 12.02
N LEU A 223 11.19 -8.44 13.07
CA LEU A 223 11.64 -7.07 13.32
C LEU A 223 12.95 -6.98 14.14
N GLN A 224 13.37 -8.07 14.77
CA GLN A 224 14.55 -8.13 15.64
C GLN A 224 15.78 -8.72 14.91
N ASP A 225 16.96 -8.30 15.37
CA ASP A 225 18.30 -8.69 14.86
C ASP A 225 18.89 -9.90 15.62
N HIS A 226 18.10 -10.56 16.47
CA HIS A 226 18.51 -11.81 17.10
C HIS A 226 18.01 -13.02 16.32
N SER A 227 18.66 -14.15 16.55
CA SER A 227 18.33 -15.41 15.93
C SER A 227 16.88 -15.83 16.23
N PRO A 228 16.15 -16.48 15.29
CA PRO A 228 14.78 -16.99 15.53
C PRO A 228 14.68 -18.07 16.63
N TYR A 229 15.82 -18.44 17.23
CA TYR A 229 15.95 -19.37 18.35
C TYR A 229 15.86 -18.71 19.74
N SER A 230 15.79 -17.38 19.85
CA SER A 230 15.59 -16.74 21.15
C SER A 230 14.23 -17.15 21.73
N LYS A 231 14.19 -17.47 23.02
CA LYS A 231 12.94 -17.71 23.77
C LYS A 231 12.20 -16.40 24.11
N GLU A 232 12.72 -15.28 23.63
CA GLU A 232 12.21 -13.94 23.87
C GLU A 232 10.95 -13.66 23.04
N ASP A 233 10.15 -12.72 23.53
CA ASP A 233 9.00 -12.21 22.79
C ASP A 233 9.43 -11.66 21.44
N THR A 234 8.82 -12.17 20.38
CA THR A 234 9.21 -11.87 19.00
C THR A 234 8.18 -11.00 18.30
N ASP A 235 8.65 -9.86 17.78
CA ASP A 235 7.82 -8.89 17.06
C ASP A 235 7.87 -9.18 15.55
N TYR A 236 6.68 -9.31 14.96
CA TYR A 236 6.49 -9.54 13.53
C TYR A 236 5.58 -8.51 12.89
N VAL A 237 5.83 -8.23 11.62
CA VAL A 237 4.85 -7.61 10.72
C VAL A 237 4.39 -8.64 9.70
N TYR A 238 3.08 -8.82 9.60
CA TYR A 238 2.47 -9.58 8.52
C TYR A 238 1.94 -8.64 7.44
N LEU A 239 2.45 -8.80 6.23
CA LEU A 239 1.96 -8.14 5.02
C LEU A 239 1.24 -9.16 4.13
N PRO A 240 -0.09 -9.04 3.94
CA PRO A 240 -0.80 -9.85 2.96
C PRO A 240 -0.22 -9.72 1.55
N ASN A 241 -0.34 -10.76 0.72
CA ASN A 241 0.12 -10.74 -0.67
C ASN A 241 -0.49 -9.60 -1.50
N SER A 242 -1.70 -9.14 -1.15
CA SER A 242 -2.36 -7.98 -1.76
C SER A 242 -1.55 -6.69 -1.58
N CYS A 243 -0.79 -6.54 -0.50
CA CYS A 243 0.10 -5.40 -0.26
C CYS A 243 1.38 -5.44 -1.10
N VAL A 244 1.87 -6.65 -1.37
CA VAL A 244 3.19 -6.87 -1.99
C VAL A 244 3.10 -6.82 -3.52
N LYS A 245 2.02 -7.35 -4.11
CA LYS A 245 1.80 -7.36 -5.56
C LYS A 245 1.67 -5.94 -6.13
N ASP A 246 1.98 -5.77 -7.41
CA ASP A 246 1.94 -4.44 -8.07
C ASP A 246 0.53 -3.97 -8.43
N ASN A 247 -0.37 -4.93 -8.65
CA ASN A 247 -1.80 -4.68 -8.70
C ASN A 247 -2.31 -4.57 -7.27
N PHE A 248 -2.20 -3.36 -6.71
CA PHE A 248 -2.81 -3.04 -5.43
C PHE A 248 -4.33 -3.20 -5.58
N ILE A 249 -4.85 -4.30 -5.02
CA ILE A 249 -6.28 -4.56 -4.89
C ILE A 249 -6.66 -4.15 -3.47
N ASP A 250 -7.87 -3.60 -3.30
CA ASP A 250 -8.47 -2.96 -2.11
C ASP A 250 -8.46 -3.74 -0.77
N ASN A 251 -7.62 -4.78 -0.62
CA ASN A 251 -7.54 -5.65 0.54
C ASN A 251 -6.13 -5.71 1.14
N CYS A 252 -5.36 -4.63 1.11
CA CYS A 252 -4.10 -4.56 1.84
C CYS A 252 -4.36 -4.08 3.28
N THR A 253 -4.29 -5.00 4.25
CA THR A 253 -4.37 -4.69 5.67
C THR A 253 -3.15 -5.28 6.37
N PRO A 254 -2.15 -4.46 6.73
CA PRO A 254 -0.97 -4.96 7.44
C PRO A 254 -1.27 -5.16 8.93
N TYR A 255 -0.64 -6.16 9.54
CA TYR A 255 -0.83 -6.49 10.95
C TYR A 255 0.52 -6.55 11.67
N PHE A 256 0.56 -6.03 12.89
CA PHE A 256 1.67 -6.18 13.83
C PHE A 256 1.33 -7.26 14.85
N CYS A 257 2.23 -8.22 15.04
CA CYS A 257 2.00 -9.37 15.89
C CYS A 257 3.16 -9.51 16.89
N LYS A 258 2.83 -9.80 18.15
CA LYS A 258 3.81 -10.18 19.18
C LYS A 258 3.59 -11.65 19.55
N ILE A 259 4.57 -12.51 19.27
CA ILE A 259 4.50 -13.92 19.62
C ILE A 259 5.34 -14.14 20.87
N LYS A 260 4.68 -14.58 21.96
CA LYS A 260 5.35 -15.02 23.19
C LYS A 260 5.60 -16.53 23.13
N SER A 261 6.45 -17.05 24.01
CA SER A 261 6.84 -18.47 23.98
C SER A 261 5.82 -19.44 24.60
N SER A 262 4.72 -18.96 25.20
CA SER A 262 3.82 -19.77 26.05
C SER A 262 2.43 -20.09 25.50
N ASP A 263 1.90 -19.33 24.54
CA ASP A 263 0.53 -19.47 24.03
C ASP A 263 0.49 -19.90 22.54
N ASP A 264 -0.57 -20.62 22.17
CA ASP A 264 -0.75 -21.17 20.82
C ASP A 264 -1.29 -20.14 19.80
N LEU A 265 -1.98 -19.07 20.23
CA LEU A 265 -2.64 -18.12 19.33
C LEU A 265 -2.64 -16.69 19.90
N TYR A 266 -2.00 -15.75 19.20
CA TYR A 266 -1.88 -14.35 19.61
C TYR A 266 -2.69 -13.42 18.74
N GLN A 267 -3.40 -12.47 19.35
CA GLN A 267 -4.07 -11.41 18.62
C GLN A 267 -3.04 -10.40 18.09
N CYS A 268 -3.17 -10.05 16.82
CA CYS A 268 -2.38 -9.02 16.17
C CYS A 268 -3.14 -7.70 16.12
N GLU A 269 -2.37 -6.61 16.12
CA GLU A 269 -2.89 -5.25 15.98
C GLU A 269 -2.89 -4.85 14.50
N GLY A 270 -4.01 -4.31 14.03
CA GLY A 270 -4.07 -3.65 12.74
C GLY A 270 -3.27 -2.35 12.75
N ILE A 271 -2.30 -2.20 11.85
CA ILE A 271 -1.43 -1.02 11.80
C ILE A 271 -1.70 -0.18 10.56
N GLU A 272 -1.51 1.13 10.68
CA GLU A 272 -1.56 2.05 9.55
C GLU A 272 -0.24 2.00 8.77
N MET A 273 -0.32 2.25 7.47
CA MET A 273 0.84 2.17 6.57
C MET A 273 0.71 3.14 5.41
N SER A 274 1.82 3.81 5.07
CA SER A 274 1.98 4.49 3.78
C SER A 274 2.72 3.59 2.80
N VAL A 275 2.38 3.70 1.52
CA VAL A 275 2.92 2.85 0.46
C VAL A 275 3.28 3.70 -0.75
N ILE A 276 4.44 3.40 -1.35
CA ILE A 276 4.86 3.93 -2.65
C ILE A 276 4.94 2.80 -3.67
N LYS A 277 4.27 2.98 -4.82
CA LYS A 277 4.17 1.99 -5.90
C LYS A 277 4.18 2.65 -7.27
N LYS A 278 4.28 1.82 -8.32
CA LYS A 278 4.15 2.22 -9.73
C LYS A 278 5.10 3.37 -10.11
N ILE A 279 6.35 3.29 -9.65
CA ILE A 279 7.38 4.27 -10.01
C ILE A 279 7.80 4.02 -11.45
N LYS A 280 7.65 5.03 -12.31
CA LYS A 280 7.97 4.94 -13.75
C LYS A 280 8.37 6.31 -14.31
N PRO A 281 9.07 6.36 -15.45
CA PRO A 281 9.30 7.60 -16.18
C PRO A 281 7.99 8.35 -16.42
N HIS A 282 8.02 9.64 -16.12
CA HIS A 282 6.90 10.53 -16.36
C HIS A 282 6.75 10.76 -17.87
N SER A 283 5.55 10.53 -18.39
CA SER A 283 5.16 10.85 -19.75
C SER A 283 3.74 11.42 -19.72
N GLU A 284 3.55 12.58 -20.35
CA GLU A 284 2.24 13.24 -20.45
C GLU A 284 1.25 12.43 -21.30
N GLU A 285 1.73 11.69 -22.31
CA GLU A 285 0.89 10.83 -23.16
C GLU A 285 0.34 9.63 -22.37
N LEU A 286 1.17 9.02 -21.53
CA LEU A 286 0.75 7.93 -20.65
C LEU A 286 -0.31 8.40 -19.65
N MET A 287 -0.27 9.67 -19.22
CA MET A 287 -1.27 10.24 -18.33
C MET A 287 -2.64 10.45 -18.98
N ARG A 288 -2.71 10.79 -20.28
CA ARG A 288 -4.01 10.90 -20.97
C ARG A 288 -4.70 9.55 -21.03
N SER A 289 -3.94 8.48 -21.25
CA SER A 289 -4.44 7.11 -21.21
C SER A 289 -4.84 6.68 -19.79
N GLU A 290 -4.01 6.97 -18.77
CA GLU A 290 -4.36 6.65 -17.38
C GLU A 290 -5.53 7.46 -16.85
N LYS A 291 -5.75 8.71 -17.25
CA LYS A 291 -6.96 9.47 -16.88
C LYS A 291 -8.24 8.90 -17.49
N GLN A 292 -8.14 8.22 -18.64
CA GLN A 292 -9.27 7.51 -19.25
C GLN A 292 -9.56 6.18 -18.56
N VAL A 293 -8.56 5.54 -17.95
CA VAL A 293 -8.69 4.25 -17.23
C VAL A 293 -8.93 4.44 -15.72
N ALA A 294 -8.39 5.50 -15.12
CA ALA A 294 -8.56 5.88 -13.73
C ALA A 294 -9.83 6.72 -13.54
N THR A 295 -10.96 6.22 -14.01
CA THR A 295 -12.15 6.33 -13.15
C THR A 295 -11.78 5.63 -11.85
N PRO A 296 -11.90 6.28 -10.68
CA PRO A 296 -11.65 5.62 -9.42
C PRO A 296 -12.50 4.36 -9.41
N TYR A 297 -11.87 3.21 -9.13
CA TYR A 297 -12.57 2.02 -8.69
C TYR A 297 -13.36 2.44 -7.44
N LYS A 298 -14.59 2.88 -7.68
CA LYS A 298 -15.57 3.17 -6.65
C LYS A 298 -15.76 1.88 -5.88
N GLU A 299 -15.46 1.91 -4.59
CA GLU A 299 -16.15 1.05 -3.64
C GLU A 299 -17.63 1.07 -3.98
N TYR A 300 -18.18 -0.09 -4.36
CA TYR A 300 -19.58 -0.47 -4.32
C TYR A 300 -20.61 0.69 -4.29
N SER A 301 -20.69 1.49 -5.35
CA SER A 301 -22.01 1.89 -5.82
C SER A 301 -22.45 0.78 -6.74
N LEU A 302 -23.55 0.08 -6.42
CA LEU A 302 -24.29 -0.80 -7.33
C LEU A 302 -24.00 -0.37 -8.77
N SER A 303 -23.34 -1.23 -9.55
CA SER A 303 -22.74 -0.78 -10.81
C SER A 303 -23.78 0.00 -11.60
N SER A 304 -23.37 1.09 -12.24
CA SER A 304 -24.26 1.86 -13.12
C SER A 304 -24.97 0.95 -14.13
N THR A 305 -24.39 -0.22 -14.44
CA THR A 305 -25.00 -1.32 -15.19
C THR A 305 -26.19 -1.98 -14.48
N TYR A 306 -26.15 -2.20 -13.16
CA TYR A 306 -27.30 -2.69 -12.38
C TYR A 306 -28.40 -1.64 -12.23
N LEU A 307 -28.06 -0.37 -12.03
CA LEU A 307 -29.04 0.71 -12.04
C LEU A 307 -29.67 0.87 -13.43
N ALA A 308 -28.87 0.89 -14.50
CA ALA A 308 -29.37 0.90 -15.87
C ALA A 308 -30.18 -0.36 -16.24
N ALA A 309 -29.77 -1.53 -15.76
CA ALA A 309 -30.51 -2.79 -15.92
C ALA A 309 -31.83 -2.81 -15.13
N SER A 310 -31.88 -2.15 -13.97
CA SER A 310 -33.12 -1.98 -13.21
C SER A 310 -34.10 -1.00 -13.88
N PHE A 311 -33.60 -0.07 -14.71
CA PHE A 311 -34.42 0.89 -15.47
C PHE A 311 -34.90 0.38 -16.84
N LEU A 312 -34.28 -0.66 -17.39
CA LEU A 312 -34.71 -1.32 -18.63
C LEU A 312 -36.18 -1.79 -18.62
N PRO A 313 -36.70 -2.47 -17.57
CA PRO A 313 -38.11 -2.83 -17.54
C PRO A 313 -39.05 -1.62 -17.49
N PHE A 314 -38.64 -0.52 -16.85
CA PHE A 314 -39.41 0.73 -16.84
C PHE A 314 -39.44 1.42 -18.21
N LEU A 315 -38.34 1.41 -18.96
CA LEU A 315 -38.29 1.96 -20.32
C LEU A 315 -39.16 1.15 -21.30
N VAL A 316 -39.17 -0.18 -21.16
CA VAL A 316 -40.04 -1.06 -21.94
C VAL A 316 -41.51 -0.75 -21.61
N LEU A 317 -41.88 -0.69 -20.34
CA LEU A 317 -43.23 -0.29 -19.91
C LEU A 317 -43.62 1.09 -20.43
N PHE A 318 -42.71 2.07 -20.38
CA PHE A 318 -42.96 3.42 -20.87
C PHE A 318 -43.22 3.42 -22.38
N PHE A 319 -42.49 2.62 -23.16
CA PHE A 319 -42.75 2.47 -24.59
C PHE A 319 -44.08 1.78 -24.89
N PHE A 320 -44.44 0.73 -24.15
CA PHE A 320 -45.73 0.05 -24.33
C PHE A 320 -46.92 0.94 -23.95
N VAL A 321 -46.84 1.62 -22.81
CA VAL A 321 -47.87 2.58 -22.36
C VAL A 321 -47.92 3.78 -23.31
N GLY A 322 -46.78 4.30 -23.76
CA GLY A 322 -46.71 5.38 -24.75
C GLY A 322 -47.35 4.99 -26.08
N CYS A 323 -47.05 3.79 -26.61
CA CYS A 323 -47.67 3.27 -27.84
C CYS A 323 -49.17 3.00 -27.65
N TYR A 324 -49.59 2.50 -26.49
CA TYR A 324 -51.00 2.27 -26.17
C TYR A 324 -51.77 3.60 -26.09
N LEU A 325 -51.23 4.60 -25.39
CA LEU A 325 -51.81 5.93 -25.34
C LEU A 325 -51.83 6.57 -26.73
N TYR A 326 -50.75 6.46 -27.50
CA TYR A 326 -50.68 6.98 -28.87
C TYR A 326 -51.73 6.36 -29.78
N THR A 327 -51.96 5.04 -29.69
CA THR A 327 -53.00 4.37 -30.48
C THR A 327 -54.41 4.81 -30.06
N ILE A 328 -54.68 5.00 -28.76
CA ILE A 328 -55.93 5.59 -28.27
C ILE A 328 -56.11 7.02 -28.80
N PHE A 329 -55.10 7.88 -28.68
CA PHE A 329 -55.16 9.25 -29.18
C PHE A 329 -55.37 9.29 -30.70
N LYS A 330 -54.67 8.45 -31.47
CA LYS A 330 -54.84 8.33 -32.92
C LYS A 330 -56.25 7.84 -33.29
N ARG A 331 -56.81 6.88 -32.54
CA ARG A 331 -58.17 6.36 -32.74
C ARG A 331 -59.25 7.39 -32.39
N ASN A 332 -59.08 8.14 -31.30
CA ASN A 332 -59.98 9.23 -30.90
C ASN A 332 -59.90 10.41 -31.87
N ARG A 333 -58.71 10.72 -32.41
CA ARG A 333 -58.54 11.74 -33.45
C ARG A 333 -59.22 11.32 -34.76
N ARG A 334 -59.11 10.05 -35.18
CA ARG A 334 -59.85 9.50 -36.33
C ARG A 334 -61.36 9.49 -36.11
N ARG A 335 -61.85 9.13 -34.92
CA ARG A 335 -63.29 9.21 -34.59
C ARG A 335 -63.83 10.63 -34.60
N LYS A 336 -63.08 11.62 -34.08
CA LYS A 336 -63.42 13.05 -34.20
C LYS A 336 -63.44 13.56 -35.65
N ILE A 337 -62.59 13.01 -36.52
CA ILE A 337 -62.58 13.35 -37.96
C ILE A 337 -63.79 12.72 -38.67
N ILE A 338 -64.13 11.47 -38.36
CA ILE A 338 -65.29 10.75 -38.94
C ILE A 338 -66.62 11.33 -38.42
N SER A 339 -66.70 11.76 -37.16
CA SER A 339 -67.90 12.43 -36.64
C SER A 339 -68.07 13.85 -37.18
N LYS A 340 -66.97 14.53 -37.58
CA LYS A 340 -67.02 15.79 -38.32
C LYS A 340 -67.37 15.62 -39.80
N SER A 341 -67.19 14.42 -40.37
CA SER A 341 -67.54 14.12 -41.77
C SER A 341 -68.94 13.50 -41.94
N LYS A 342 -69.72 13.38 -40.86
CA LYS A 342 -71.12 12.92 -40.87
C LYS A 342 -72.06 13.96 -40.24
N GLY A 343 -71.93 15.19 -40.68
CA GLY A 343 -72.97 16.20 -40.56
C GLY A 343 -72.72 17.30 -41.60
N PRO A 344 -73.75 17.84 -42.26
CA PRO A 344 -75.15 17.41 -42.30
C PRO A 344 -75.39 16.11 -43.08
#